data_AF-A0A0L6U3J5-F1
#
_entry.id   AF-A0A0L6U3J5-F1
#
_cell.length_a   1.000
_cell.length_b   1.000
_cell.length_c   1.000
_cell.angle_alpha   90.00
_cell.angle_beta   90.00
_cell.angle_gamma   90.00
#
_symmetry.space_group_name_H-M   'P 1'
#
loop_
_entity.id
_entity.type
_entity.pdbx_description
1 polymer ?
#
loop_
_entity_poly.entity_id
_entity_poly.type
_entity_poly.pdbx_seq_one_letter_code
_entity_poly.pdbx_strand_id
1 'polypeptide(L)'
;MVIMNKGYASYIQEQNKDLETDHVRKDFTLSLTDKQYSNLKLMAYQVGYKNAGDFIQSFVGDLTGWSSNGSDERDLADQWYQRAHGNGEFTYYFHYFLFNYDYDLDTMMEMIEDEDYFEEAYEEYSEQAWKKEYQSREDCIQILKEIAKNGTEL
;
A
#
# COMPACT_ATOMS: atom_id res chain seq x y z
N MET A 1 -9.70 -18.50 35.29
CA MET A 1 -10.34 -18.80 33.99
C MET A 1 -10.68 -17.46 33.37
N VAL A 2 -9.89 -16.99 32.40
CA VAL A 2 -10.13 -15.69 31.76
C VAL A 2 -11.28 -15.89 30.77
N ILE A 3 -12.38 -15.16 30.97
CA ILE A 3 -13.49 -15.14 30.02
C ILE A 3 -12.98 -14.35 28.81
N MET A 4 -12.57 -15.06 27.75
CA MET A 4 -12.24 -14.43 26.48
C MET A 4 -13.51 -13.76 25.94
N ASN A 5 -13.44 -12.44 25.77
CA ASN A 5 -14.49 -11.67 25.09
C ASN A 5 -14.63 -12.22 23.66
N LYS A 6 -15.87 -12.44 23.19
CA LYS A 6 -16.15 -12.97 21.85
C LYS A 6 -15.46 -12.17 20.75
N GLY A 7 -15.33 -10.85 20.90
CA GLY A 7 -14.61 -10.01 19.94
C GLY A 7 -13.10 -10.31 19.86
N TYR A 8 -12.45 -10.55 21.01
CA TYR A 8 -11.03 -10.90 21.05
C TYR A 8 -10.79 -12.30 20.44
N ALA A 9 -11.68 -13.25 20.71
CA ALA A 9 -11.59 -14.59 20.11
C ALA A 9 -11.73 -14.54 18.58
N SER A 10 -12.63 -13.70 18.04
CA SER A 10 -12.80 -13.49 16.60
C SER A 10 -11.55 -12.87 15.97
N TYR A 11 -11.01 -11.80 16.59
CA TYR A 11 -9.78 -11.15 16.11
C TYR A 11 -8.60 -12.12 16.03
N ILE A 12 -8.39 -12.96 17.06
CA ILE A 12 -7.33 -13.97 17.04
C ILE A 12 -7.56 -15.03 15.96
N GLN A 13 -8.80 -15.42 15.70
CA GLN A 13 -9.13 -16.36 14.62
C GLN A 13 -8.82 -15.76 13.24
N GLU A 14 -9.18 -14.50 13.01
CA GLU A 14 -8.88 -13.77 11.77
C GLU A 14 -7.36 -13.61 11.57
N GLN A 15 -6.64 -13.18 12.61
CA GLN A 15 -5.18 -13.06 12.58
C GLN A 15 -4.48 -14.39 12.28
N ASN A 16 -4.88 -15.48 12.94
CA ASN A 16 -4.30 -16.79 12.68
C ASN A 16 -4.56 -17.27 11.25
N LYS A 17 -5.75 -16.98 10.70
CA LYS A 17 -6.08 -17.33 9.32
C LYS A 17 -5.28 -16.51 8.30
N ASP A 18 -5.08 -15.21 8.56
CA ASP A 18 -4.25 -14.37 7.70
C ASP A 18 -2.78 -14.82 7.68
N LEU A 19 -2.24 -15.25 8.83
CA LEU A 19 -0.88 -15.82 8.92
C LEU A 19 -0.68 -17.06 8.03
N GLU A 20 -1.74 -17.81 7.70
CA GLU A 20 -1.66 -18.91 6.74
C GLU A 20 -1.37 -18.44 5.30
N THR A 21 -1.57 -17.14 5.02
CA THR A 21 -1.27 -16.51 3.73
C THR A 21 0.17 -15.99 3.63
N ASP A 22 1.00 -16.19 4.66
CA ASP A 22 2.40 -15.79 4.67
C ASP A 22 3.19 -16.49 3.55
N HIS A 23 3.74 -15.69 2.64
CA HIS A 23 4.60 -16.16 1.56
C HIS A 23 5.40 -14.99 0.98
N VAL A 24 6.53 -15.30 0.33
CA VAL A 24 7.36 -14.30 -0.33
C VAL A 24 6.58 -13.61 -1.46
N ARG A 25 6.39 -12.29 -1.33
CA ARG A 25 5.79 -11.42 -2.37
C ARG A 25 6.86 -11.07 -3.41
N LYS A 26 6.60 -11.33 -4.69
CA LYS A 26 7.62 -11.18 -5.77
C LYS A 26 7.73 -9.75 -6.29
N ASP A 27 6.62 -9.02 -6.24
CA ASP A 27 6.48 -7.61 -6.59
C ASP A 27 7.18 -6.69 -5.58
N PHE A 28 7.45 -7.16 -4.36
CA PHE A 28 8.20 -6.43 -3.34
C PHE A 28 9.72 -6.50 -3.58
N THR A 29 10.19 -5.84 -4.65
CA THR A 29 11.62 -5.72 -5.00
C THR A 29 12.11 -4.28 -4.85
N LEU A 30 13.20 -4.07 -4.10
CA LEU A 30 13.76 -2.74 -3.83
C LEU A 30 15.00 -2.45 -4.68
N SER A 31 15.07 -1.26 -5.28
CA SER A 31 16.30 -0.72 -5.87
C SER A 31 17.00 0.18 -4.84
N LEU A 32 18.22 -0.19 -4.45
CA LEU A 32 18.99 0.50 -3.42
C LEU A 32 20.39 0.81 -3.94
N THR A 33 20.93 1.97 -3.54
CA THR A 33 22.37 2.22 -3.67
C THR A 33 23.17 1.27 -2.77
N ASP A 34 24.43 1.01 -3.12
CA ASP A 34 25.33 0.17 -2.31
C ASP A 34 25.43 0.64 -0.85
N LYS A 35 25.39 1.96 -0.64
CA LYS A 35 25.45 2.55 0.70
C LYS A 35 24.16 2.32 1.48
N GLN A 36 23.00 2.51 0.85
CA GLN A 36 21.71 2.19 1.49
C GLN A 36 21.66 0.71 1.88
N TYR A 37 22.03 -0.19 0.97
CA TYR A 37 22.01 -1.61 1.24
C TYR A 37 22.99 -2.03 2.34
N SER A 38 24.20 -1.45 2.36
CA SER A 38 25.20 -1.73 3.40
C SER A 38 24.74 -1.25 4.78
N ASN A 39 24.14 -0.06 4.86
CA ASN A 39 23.59 0.46 6.10
C ASN A 39 22.41 -0.38 6.60
N LEU A 40 21.52 -0.81 5.71
CA LEU A 40 20.36 -1.63 6.05
C LEU A 40 20.79 -2.99 6.63
N LYS A 41 21.80 -3.64 6.01
CA LYS A 41 22.39 -4.86 6.56
C LYS A 41 23.02 -4.64 7.94
N LEU A 42 23.71 -3.52 8.14
CA LEU A 42 24.31 -3.19 9.43
C LEU A 42 23.22 -3.06 10.52
N MET A 43 22.13 -2.34 10.22
CA MET A 43 20.99 -2.22 11.14
C MET A 43 20.39 -3.59 11.48
N ALA A 44 20.17 -4.43 10.47
CA ALA A 44 19.66 -5.79 10.67
C ALA A 44 20.57 -6.60 11.61
N TYR A 45 21.89 -6.56 11.40
CA TYR A 45 22.85 -7.26 12.26
C TYR A 45 22.92 -6.71 13.68
N GLN A 46 22.78 -5.40 13.87
CA GLN A 46 22.82 -4.77 15.19
C GLN A 46 21.68 -5.24 16.11
N VAL A 47 20.53 -5.63 15.53
CA VAL A 47 19.37 -6.12 16.27
C VAL A 47 19.18 -7.64 16.18
N GLY A 48 20.14 -8.35 15.55
CA GLY A 48 20.19 -9.81 15.53
C GLY A 48 19.47 -10.50 14.36
N TYR A 49 18.97 -9.76 13.36
CA TYR A 49 18.44 -10.36 12.13
C TYR A 49 19.55 -10.93 11.25
N LYS A 50 19.23 -12.01 10.52
CA LYS A 50 20.19 -12.69 9.62
C LYS A 50 20.34 -11.97 8.28
N ASN A 51 19.33 -11.21 7.86
CA ASN A 51 19.33 -10.50 6.60
C ASN A 51 18.48 -9.22 6.68
N ALA A 52 18.68 -8.32 5.72
CA ALA A 52 17.97 -7.03 5.63
C ALA A 52 16.46 -7.17 5.35
N GLY A 53 16.05 -8.25 4.70
CA GLY A 53 14.65 -8.55 4.39
C GLY A 53 13.84 -8.79 5.65
N ASP A 54 14.30 -9.68 6.54
CA ASP A 54 13.64 -9.96 7.83
C ASP A 54 13.49 -8.66 8.65
N PHE A 55 14.52 -7.81 8.65
CA PHE A 55 14.49 -6.51 9.32
C PHE A 55 13.43 -5.57 8.72
N ILE A 56 13.37 -5.43 7.40
CA ILE A 56 12.34 -4.61 6.74
C ILE A 56 10.94 -5.19 6.94
N GLN A 57 10.77 -6.51 6.90
CA GLN A 57 9.49 -7.17 7.16
C GLN A 57 8.94 -6.81 8.54
N SER A 58 9.81 -6.72 9.56
CA SER A 58 9.39 -6.29 10.90
C SER A 58 8.83 -4.85 10.90
N PHE A 59 9.40 -3.94 10.12
CA PHE A 59 8.89 -2.57 9.98
C PHE A 59 7.58 -2.51 9.18
N VAL A 60 7.40 -3.36 8.16
CA VAL A 60 6.14 -3.43 7.40
C VAL A 60 4.97 -3.77 8.32
N GLY A 61 5.19 -4.64 9.31
CA GLY A 61 4.18 -4.94 10.33
C GLY A 61 3.74 -3.70 11.12
N ASP A 62 4.69 -2.87 11.57
CA ASP A 62 4.41 -1.62 12.27
C ASP A 62 3.68 -0.62 11.36
N LEU A 63 4.18 -0.44 10.13
CA LEU A 63 3.67 0.53 9.16
C LEU A 63 2.22 0.24 8.73
N THR A 64 1.86 -1.03 8.61
CA THR A 64 0.51 -1.47 8.19
C THR A 64 -0.43 -1.67 9.37
N GLY A 65 0.07 -1.54 10.60
CA GLY A 65 -0.70 -1.79 11.82
C GLY A 65 -1.00 -3.28 12.09
N TRP A 66 -0.48 -4.20 11.26
CA TRP A 66 -0.71 -5.64 11.40
C TRP A 66 -0.08 -6.24 12.66
N SER A 67 1.12 -5.78 13.01
CA SER A 67 1.85 -6.17 14.22
C SER A 67 2.56 -4.95 14.82
N SER A 68 3.05 -5.07 16.05
CA SER A 68 3.85 -4.01 16.69
C SER A 68 5.15 -4.60 17.23
N ASN A 69 6.30 -4.00 16.91
CA ASN A 69 7.58 -4.35 17.51
C ASN A 69 7.73 -3.85 18.96
N GLY A 70 6.75 -3.10 19.47
CA GLY A 70 6.76 -2.62 20.84
C GLY A 70 5.56 -1.75 21.22
N SER A 71 5.83 -0.72 22.00
CA SER A 71 4.84 0.18 22.61
C SER A 71 4.23 1.17 21.62
N ASP A 72 5.05 1.95 20.92
CA ASP A 72 4.61 3.09 20.09
C ASP A 72 5.14 3.04 18.65
N GLU A 73 5.73 1.92 18.23
CA GLU A 73 6.34 1.75 16.91
C GLU A 73 5.32 1.93 15.78
N ARG A 74 4.09 1.43 15.95
CA ARG A 74 2.98 1.69 15.01
C ARG A 74 2.65 3.17 14.89
N ASP A 75 2.57 3.87 16.02
CA ASP A 75 2.26 5.30 16.04
C ASP A 75 3.39 6.13 15.40
N LEU A 76 4.65 5.73 15.59
CA LEU A 76 5.80 6.37 14.97
C LEU A 76 5.90 6.07 13.46
N ALA A 77 5.56 4.84 13.05
CA ALA A 77 5.52 4.46 11.63
C ALA A 77 4.41 5.22 10.88
N ASP A 78 3.21 5.34 11.47
CA ASP A 78 2.14 6.17 10.92
C ASP A 78 2.55 7.65 10.87
N GLN A 79 3.12 8.20 11.94
CA GLN A 79 3.62 9.58 11.92
C GLN A 79 4.66 9.81 10.82
N TRP A 80 5.56 8.85 10.56
CA TRP A 80 6.46 8.92 9.42
C TRP A 80 5.70 8.95 8.10
N TYR A 81 4.73 8.07 7.90
CA TYR A 81 3.90 8.03 6.69
C TYR A 81 3.14 9.35 6.48
N GLN A 82 2.45 9.84 7.50
CA GLN A 82 1.68 11.10 7.42
C GLN A 82 2.58 12.31 7.13
N ARG A 83 3.78 12.35 7.71
CA ARG A 83 4.72 13.46 7.47
C ARG A 83 5.39 13.39 6.10
N ALA A 84 5.67 12.19 5.61
CA ALA A 84 6.31 11.99 4.31
C ALA A 84 5.31 12.09 3.15
N HIS A 85 4.06 11.68 3.36
CA HIS A 85 3.06 11.46 2.31
C HIS A 85 1.69 12.05 2.61
N GLY A 86 1.27 12.19 3.88
CA GLY A 86 -0.10 12.57 4.25
C GLY A 86 -0.58 13.94 3.76
N ASN A 87 0.34 14.88 3.45
CA ASN A 87 0.01 16.18 2.86
C ASN A 87 0.37 16.28 1.36
N GLY A 88 0.67 15.16 0.71
CA GLY A 88 1.06 15.15 -0.70
C GLY A 88 -0.14 15.30 -1.62
N GLU A 89 -0.12 16.32 -2.48
CA GLU A 89 -1.06 16.43 -3.60
C GLU A 89 -0.65 15.47 -4.71
N PHE A 90 -1.06 14.20 -4.58
CA PHE A 90 -0.71 13.10 -5.47
C PHE A 90 -1.73 12.88 -6.59
N THR A 91 -2.61 13.84 -6.86
CA THR A 91 -3.67 13.77 -7.88
C THR A 91 -3.16 13.58 -9.31
N TYR A 92 -1.86 13.72 -9.54
CA TYR A 92 -1.19 13.37 -10.79
C TYR A 92 -0.87 11.87 -10.90
N TYR A 93 -1.11 11.07 -9.88
CA TYR A 93 -1.15 9.60 -9.95
C TYR A 93 -2.60 9.14 -10.07
N PHE A 94 -2.91 8.35 -11.09
CA PHE A 94 -4.28 7.98 -11.43
C PHE A 94 -4.96 7.16 -10.33
N HIS A 95 -4.27 6.20 -9.72
CA HIS A 95 -4.82 5.44 -8.59
C HIS A 95 -5.14 6.31 -7.36
N TYR A 96 -4.36 7.36 -7.11
CA TYR A 96 -4.64 8.31 -6.04
C TYR A 96 -5.84 9.19 -6.37
N PHE A 97 -6.01 9.58 -7.64
CA PHE A 97 -7.23 10.22 -8.11
C PHE A 97 -8.45 9.31 -7.91
N LEU A 98 -8.40 8.06 -8.36
CA LEU A 98 -9.49 7.09 -8.19
C LEU A 98 -9.88 6.94 -6.71
N PHE A 99 -8.89 6.77 -5.82
CA PHE A 99 -9.09 6.69 -4.38
C PHE A 99 -9.76 7.94 -3.80
N ASN A 100 -9.23 9.13 -4.11
CA ASN A 100 -9.71 10.38 -3.54
C ASN A 100 -11.11 10.79 -4.03
N TYR A 101 -11.55 10.27 -5.16
CA TYR A 101 -12.85 10.56 -5.76
C TYR A 101 -13.83 9.39 -5.61
N ASP A 102 -13.53 8.45 -4.70
CA ASP A 102 -14.40 7.34 -4.30
C ASP A 102 -14.87 6.45 -5.47
N TYR A 103 -13.99 6.25 -6.48
CA TYR A 103 -14.25 5.27 -7.52
C TYR A 103 -14.13 3.87 -6.93
N ASP A 104 -15.19 3.08 -7.00
CA ASP A 104 -15.19 1.69 -6.55
C ASP A 104 -14.77 0.72 -7.66
N LEU A 105 -14.60 -0.56 -7.32
CA LEU A 105 -14.15 -1.58 -8.26
C LEU A 105 -15.10 -1.75 -9.45
N ASP A 106 -16.42 -1.69 -9.21
CA ASP A 106 -17.43 -1.84 -10.26
C ASP A 106 -17.35 -0.67 -11.24
N THR A 107 -17.22 0.55 -10.73
CA THR A 107 -17.07 1.77 -11.53
C THR A 107 -15.77 1.74 -12.33
N MET A 108 -14.66 1.28 -11.74
CA MET A 108 -13.39 1.08 -12.44
C MET A 108 -13.49 0.01 -13.54
N MET A 109 -14.27 -1.05 -13.33
CA MET A 109 -14.52 -2.06 -14.36
C MET A 109 -15.36 -1.51 -15.51
N GLU A 110 -16.36 -0.67 -15.22
CA GLU A 110 -17.15 0.02 -16.24
C GLU A 110 -16.28 0.92 -17.12
N MET A 111 -15.32 1.67 -16.55
CA MET A 111 -14.35 2.46 -17.34
C MET A 111 -13.49 1.61 -18.28
N ILE A 112 -13.26 0.32 -18.00
CA ILE A 112 -12.51 -0.55 -18.91
C ILE A 112 -13.37 -0.92 -20.14
N GLU A 113 -14.68 -1.01 -19.96
CA GLU A 113 -15.64 -1.45 -20.99
C GLU A 113 -16.21 -0.28 -21.79
N ASP A 114 -16.39 0.88 -21.16
CA ASP A 114 -16.94 2.10 -21.73
C ASP A 114 -15.83 3.16 -21.92
N GLU A 115 -15.45 3.36 -23.17
CA GLU A 115 -14.42 4.34 -23.56
C GLU A 115 -14.87 5.79 -23.26
N ASP A 116 -16.14 6.12 -23.48
CA ASP A 116 -16.64 7.48 -23.24
C ASP A 116 -16.59 7.80 -21.74
N TYR A 117 -16.98 6.83 -20.89
CA TYR A 117 -16.91 7.00 -19.45
C TYR A 117 -15.46 7.14 -18.93
N PHE A 118 -14.54 6.36 -19.50
CA PHE A 118 -13.12 6.51 -19.20
C PHE A 118 -12.58 7.88 -19.63
N GLU A 119 -12.94 8.38 -20.81
CA GLU A 119 -12.47 9.70 -21.28
C GLU A 119 -12.96 10.82 -20.34
N GLU A 120 -14.20 10.76 -19.86
CA GLU A 120 -14.72 11.73 -18.88
C GLU A 120 -13.89 11.72 -17.58
N ALA A 121 -13.62 10.54 -17.03
CA ALA A 121 -12.79 10.40 -15.82
C ALA A 121 -11.33 10.82 -16.06
N TYR A 122 -10.78 10.54 -17.24
CA TYR A 122 -9.41 10.91 -17.62
C TYR A 122 -9.26 12.43 -17.81
N GLU A 123 -10.27 13.10 -18.39
CA GLU A 123 -10.29 14.56 -18.49
C GLU A 123 -10.30 15.20 -17.10
N GLU A 124 -11.17 14.75 -16.20
CA GLU A 124 -11.21 15.23 -14.81
C GLU A 124 -9.87 15.01 -14.10
N TYR A 125 -9.31 13.80 -14.19
CA TYR A 125 -7.97 13.48 -13.66
C TYR A 125 -6.90 14.45 -14.17
N SER A 126 -6.90 14.75 -15.47
CA SER A 126 -5.94 15.65 -16.09
C SER A 126 -6.05 17.09 -15.57
N GLU A 127 -7.27 17.57 -15.31
CA GLU A 127 -7.52 18.87 -14.70
C GLU A 127 -7.01 18.91 -13.26
N GLN A 128 -7.23 17.84 -12.49
CA GLN A 128 -6.79 17.70 -11.11
C GLN A 128 -5.26 17.55 -10.95
N ALA A 129 -4.52 17.25 -12.01
CA ALA A 129 -3.06 17.20 -11.99
C ALA A 129 -2.39 18.58 -11.87
N TRP A 130 -3.14 19.69 -12.00
CA TRP A 130 -2.70 21.07 -11.70
C TRP A 130 -1.33 21.44 -12.32
N LYS A 131 -1.17 21.20 -13.63
CA LYS A 131 0.05 21.48 -14.42
C LYS A 131 1.27 20.60 -14.08
N LYS A 132 1.10 19.55 -13.27
CA LYS A 132 2.12 18.50 -13.13
C LYS A 132 2.05 17.57 -14.32
N GLU A 133 3.15 16.87 -14.58
CA GLU A 133 3.16 15.74 -15.50
C GLU A 133 2.30 14.61 -14.89
N TYR A 134 1.33 14.12 -15.64
CA TYR A 134 0.40 13.07 -15.25
C TYR A 134 0.52 11.89 -16.22
N GLN A 135 -0.06 10.77 -15.81
CA GLN A 135 0.09 9.49 -16.50
C GLN A 135 -0.64 9.48 -17.83
N SER A 136 -0.06 8.78 -18.81
CA SER A 136 -0.67 8.67 -20.13
C SER A 136 -1.98 7.89 -20.03
N ARG A 137 -2.82 8.06 -21.06
CA ARG A 137 -4.06 7.30 -21.22
C ARG A 137 -3.80 5.79 -21.13
N GLU A 138 -2.80 5.31 -21.85
CA GLU A 138 -2.42 3.91 -21.88
C GLU A 138 -2.00 3.40 -20.49
N ASP A 139 -1.26 4.21 -19.73
CA ASP A 139 -0.87 3.87 -18.36
C ASP A 139 -2.10 3.78 -17.43
N CYS A 140 -3.06 4.70 -17.56
CA CYS A 140 -4.27 4.72 -16.73
C CYS A 140 -5.16 3.50 -17.00
N ILE A 141 -5.34 3.13 -18.27
CA ILE A 141 -6.07 1.91 -18.66
C ILE A 141 -5.35 0.66 -18.12
N GLN A 142 -4.02 0.63 -18.16
CA GLN A 142 -3.25 -0.48 -17.63
C GLN A 142 -3.41 -0.60 -16.10
N ILE A 143 -3.44 0.52 -15.39
CA ILE A 143 -3.73 0.58 -13.95
C ILE A 143 -5.12 0.00 -13.64
N LEU A 144 -6.16 0.41 -14.36
CA LEU A 144 -7.52 -0.12 -14.17
C LEU A 144 -7.56 -1.63 -14.34
N LYS A 145 -6.93 -2.14 -15.40
CA LYS A 145 -6.84 -3.59 -15.66
C LYS A 145 -6.11 -4.34 -14.55
N GLU A 146 -5.09 -3.75 -13.96
CA GLU A 146 -4.35 -4.35 -12.85
C GLU A 146 -5.17 -4.36 -11.55
N ILE A 147 -5.87 -3.26 -11.25
CA ILE A 147 -6.78 -3.18 -10.09
C ILE A 147 -7.90 -4.20 -10.23
N ALA A 148 -8.59 -4.23 -11.39
CA ALA A 148 -9.67 -5.17 -11.68
C ALA A 148 -9.21 -6.64 -11.58
N LYS A 149 -7.99 -6.94 -12.06
CA LYS A 149 -7.41 -8.29 -11.97
C LYS A 149 -7.09 -8.70 -10.54
N ASN A 150 -6.61 -7.78 -9.71
CA ASN A 150 -6.19 -8.05 -8.34
C ASN A 150 -7.37 -8.01 -7.35
N GLY A 151 -8.49 -7.39 -7.73
CA GLY A 151 -9.67 -7.24 -6.87
C GLY A 151 -9.42 -6.34 -5.66
N THR A 152 -8.49 -5.39 -5.79
CA THR A 152 -8.12 -4.47 -4.71
C THR A 152 -9.05 -3.27 -4.72
N GLU A 153 -9.83 -3.07 -3.65
CA GLU A 153 -10.44 -1.75 -3.38
C GLU A 153 -9.32 -0.79 -2.96
N LEU A 154 -9.28 0.39 -3.59
CA LEU A 154 -8.26 1.41 -3.34
C LEU A 154 -8.49 2.11 -2.00
#